data_AF-W4VPE2-F1
#
_entry.id   AF-W4VPE2-F1
#
_cell.length_a   1.000
_cell.length_b   1.000
_cell.length_c   1.000
_cell.angle_alpha   90.00
_cell.angle_beta   90.00
_cell.angle_gamma   90.00
#
_symmetry.space_group_name_H-M   'P 1'
#
loop_
_entity.id
_entity.type
_entity.pdbx_description
1 polymer ?
#
loop_
_entity_poly.entity_id
_entity_poly.type
_entity_poly.pdbx_seq_one_letter_code
_entity_poly.pdbx_strand_id
1 'polypeptide(L)' 'MIHANREAEAIEWKHQLESRFENVEVTVSYFGPVIGTHIGEGSLGLGWYKP' A
#
# COMPACT_ATOMS: atom_id res chain seq x y z
N MET A 1 0.58 -0.63 3.00
CA MET A 1 0.34 -0.28 1.58
C MET A 1 1.08 -1.28 0.70
N ILE A 2 0.42 -1.85 -0.31
CA ILE A 2 1.00 -2.82 -1.26
C ILE A 2 0.66 -2.35 -2.68
N HIS A 3 1.61 -2.29 -3.61
CA HIS A 3 1.37 -1.79 -4.97
C HIS A 3 1.82 -2.74 -6.08
N ALA A 4 1.22 -2.64 -7.27
CA ALA A 4 1.70 -3.27 -8.49
C ALA A 4 2.19 -2.18 -9.47
N ASN A 5 3.50 -1.94 -9.52
CA ASN A 5 4.12 -0.87 -10.33
C ASN A 5 3.54 0.56 -10.11
N ARG A 6 3.13 0.88 -8.88
CA ARG A 6 2.54 2.18 -8.48
C ARG A 6 3.09 2.70 -7.16
N GLU A 7 4.40 2.71 -7.03
CA GLU A 7 5.08 3.10 -5.78
C GLU A 7 4.80 4.54 -5.37
N ALA A 8 4.84 5.49 -6.31
CA ALA A 8 4.63 6.92 -6.02
C ALA A 8 3.26 7.19 -5.35
N GLU A 9 2.20 6.59 -5.88
CA GLU A 9 0.85 6.71 -5.32
C GLU A 9 0.75 6.00 -3.96
N ALA A 10 1.46 4.87 -3.78
CA ALA A 10 1.50 4.18 -2.50
C ALA A 10 2.18 5.00 -1.40
N ILE A 11 3.25 5.75 -1.75
CA ILE A 11 3.94 6.68 -0.86
C ILE A 11 3.03 7.87 -0.52
N GLU A 12 2.30 8.41 -1.50
CA GLU A 12 1.33 9.49 -1.25
C GLU A 12 0.26 9.05 -0.22
N TRP A 13 -0.30 7.86 -0.40
CA TRP A 13 -1.27 7.30 0.55
C TRP A 13 -0.68 7.05 1.93
N LYS A 14 0.58 6.57 2.02
CA LYS A 14 1.30 6.45 3.29
C LYS A 14 1.32 7.80 4.02
N HIS A 15 1.75 8.86 3.35
CA HIS A 15 1.82 10.20 3.97
C HIS A 15 0.46 10.71 4.40
N GLN A 16 -0.58 10.53 3.58
CA GLN A 16 -1.94 10.92 3.93
C GLN A 16 -2.45 10.19 5.19
N LEU A 17 -2.22 8.88 5.28
CA LEU A 17 -2.64 8.07 6.42
C LEU A 17 -1.87 8.44 7.70
N GLU A 18 -0.55 8.56 7.63
CA GLU A 18 0.29 8.93 8.77
C GLU A 18 0.02 10.36 9.24
N SER A 19 -0.37 11.29 8.35
CA SER A 19 -0.78 12.64 8.74
C SER A 19 -2.14 12.69 9.43
N ARG A 20 -3.03 11.73 9.15
CA ARG A 20 -4.41 11.70 9.66
C ARG A 20 -4.53 10.91 10.95
N PHE A 21 -3.65 9.94 11.19
CA PHE A 21 -3.72 9.03 12.33
C PHE A 21 -2.36 8.97 13.03
N GLU A 22 -2.26 9.60 14.20
CA GLU A 22 -1.01 9.71 14.98
C GLU A 22 -0.46 8.35 15.46
N ASN A 23 -1.30 7.32 15.48
CA ASN A 23 -0.98 6.01 16.04
C ASN A 23 -0.79 4.91 14.99
N VAL A 24 -0.69 5.28 13.71
CA VAL A 24 -0.54 4.32 12.61
C VAL A 24 0.85 4.43 12.01
N GLU A 25 1.53 3.30 11.91
CA GLU A 25 2.74 3.15 11.09
C GLU A 25 2.36 2.48 9.78
N VAL A 26 2.68 3.11 8.64
CA VAL A 26 2.36 2.54 7.32
C VAL A 26 3.64 2.10 6.61
N THR A 27 3.75 0.81 6.32
CA THR A 27 4.81 0.27 5.46
C THR A 27 4.34 0.21 4.00
N VAL A 28 5.26 0.44 3.07
CA VAL A 28 5.04 0.28 1.63
C VAL A 28 5.74 -1.00 1.17
N SER A 29 5.02 -1.82 0.42
CA SER A 29 5.50 -3.07 -0.18
C SER A 29 4.88 -3.23 -1.58
N TYR A 30 5.17 -4.33 -2.26
CA TYR A 30 4.71 -4.60 -3.62
C TYR A 30 4.03 -5.96 -3.76
N PHE A 31 3.10 -6.06 -4.72
CA PHE A 31 2.52 -7.33 -5.11
C PHE A 31 3.54 -8.10 -5.95
N GLY A 32 3.94 -9.27 -5.46
CA GLY A 32 4.77 -10.19 -6.23
C GLY A 32 4.07 -10.69 -7.50
N PRO A 33 4.81 -11.31 -8.43
CA PRO A 33 4.32 -11.62 -9.78
C PRO A 33 3.06 -12.50 -9.81
N VAL A 34 2.93 -13.45 -8.87
CA VAL A 34 1.76 -14.33 -8.78
C VAL A 34 0.50 -13.54 -8.45
N ILE A 35 0.56 -12.67 -7.44
CA ILE A 35 -0.59 -11.85 -7.03
C ILE A 35 -0.87 -10.80 -8.11
N GLY A 36 0.18 -10.11 -8.59
CA GLY A 36 0.09 -9.09 -9.64
C GLY A 36 -0.59 -9.58 -10.92
N THR A 37 -0.42 -10.86 -11.29
CA THR A 37 -1.10 -11.45 -12.46
C THR A 37 -2.63 -11.47 -12.34
N HIS A 38 -3.16 -11.57 -11.11
CA HIS A 38 -4.60 -11.66 -10.88
C HIS A 38 -5.27 -10.30 -10.75
N ILE A 39 -4.58 -9.34 -10.11
CA ILE A 39 -5.13 -8.01 -9.82
C ILE A 39 -4.80 -6.97 -10.89
N GLY A 40 -3.71 -7.19 -11.63
CA GLY A 40 -3.23 -6.31 -12.70
C GLY A 40 -2.17 -5.29 -12.25
N GLU A 41 -1.43 -4.77 -13.23
CA GLU A 41 -0.57 -3.61 -13.04
C GLU A 41 -1.42 -2.38 -12.72
N GLY A 42 -0.99 -1.56 -11.76
CA GLY A 42 -1.76 -0.40 -11.32
C GLY A 42 -2.46 -0.58 -9.98
N SER A 43 -2.64 -1.81 -9.51
CA SER A 43 -3.39 -2.05 -8.28
C SER A 43 -2.69 -1.52 -7.03
N LEU A 44 -3.50 -1.05 -6.07
CA LEU A 44 -3.11 -0.70 -4.72
C LEU A 44 -3.90 -1.55 -3.72
N GLY A 45 -3.22 -1.95 -2.64
CA GLY A 45 -3.78 -2.71 -1.53
C GLY A 45 -3.46 -2.07 -0.18
N LEU A 46 -4.43 -2.09 0.72
CA LEU A 46 -4.30 -1.63 2.10
C LEU A 46 -4.70 -2.78 3.04
N GLY A 47 -3.76 -3.20 3.88
CA GLY A 47 -4.02 -4.11 4.99
C GLY A 47 -3.67 -3.41 6.31
N TRP A 48 -4.45 -3.66 7.34
CA TRP A 48 -4.20 -3.14 8.69
C TRP A 48 -4.61 -4.19 9.73
N TYR A 49 -4.08 -4.03 10.93
CA TYR A 49 -4.55 -4.75 12.11
C TYR A 49 -4.47 -3.81 13.31
N LYS A 50 -5.26 -4.11 14.34
CA LYS A 50 -5.15 -3.50 15.66
C LYS A 50 -4.93 -4.64 16.64
N PRO A 51 -3.86 -4.61 17.45
CA PRO A 51 -3.65 -5.64 18.47
C PRO A 51 -4.76 -5.64 19.52
#